data_AF-A0A5E4K7F2-F1
#
_entry.id   AF-A0A5E4K7F2-F1
#
_cell.length_a   1.000
_cell.length_b   1.000
_cell.length_c   1.000
_cell.angle_alpha   90.00
_cell.angle_beta   90.00
_cell.angle_gamma   90.00
#
_symmetry.space_group_name_H-M   'P 1'
#
loop_
_entity.id
_entity.type
_entity.pdbx_description
1 polymer ?
#
loop_
_entity_poly.entity_id
_entity_poly.type
_entity_poly.pdbx_seq_one_letter_code
_entity_poly.pdbx_strand_id
1 'polypeptide(L)'
;MGGIIKTSLEVMKEDGSIVGKIKGIQEHNENISEATAGKEVAVAIDGPTVGRQIKEGEILYIDVPEKHAKIVEQELFEAMKIEDKEALMAYMEIRRRGNPFWGK
;
A
#
# COMPACT_ATOMS: atom_id res chain seq x y z
N MET A 1 -0.23 5.65 -9.58
CA MET A 1 -0.37 4.66 -8.49
C MET A 1 -1.84 4.51 -8.17
N GLY A 2 -2.37 3.29 -8.28
CA GLY A 2 -3.76 2.95 -8.00
C GLY A 2 -4.00 2.48 -6.57
N GLY A 3 -5.26 2.29 -6.21
CA GLY A 3 -5.70 1.72 -4.94
C GLY A 3 -6.39 2.69 -3.99
N ILE A 4 -6.66 2.18 -2.79
CA ILE A 4 -7.30 2.89 -1.67
C ILE A 4 -6.43 2.68 -0.44
N ILE A 5 -6.08 3.76 0.25
CA ILE A 5 -5.44 3.69 1.55
C ILE A 5 -6.47 3.99 2.65
N LYS A 6 -6.34 3.30 3.78
CA LYS A 6 -7.18 3.50 4.97
C LYS A 6 -6.31 3.63 6.20
N THR A 7 -6.85 4.28 7.22
CA THR A 7 -6.24 4.27 8.56
C THR A 7 -6.11 2.85 9.08
N SER A 8 -5.12 2.62 9.94
CA SER A 8 -4.79 1.32 10.55
C SER A 8 -4.26 0.25 9.60
N LEU A 9 -3.87 0.60 8.37
CA LEU A 9 -3.15 -0.31 7.48
C LEU A 9 -1.64 -0.19 7.68
N GLU A 10 -0.93 -1.30 7.50
CA GLU A 10 0.52 -1.35 7.53
C GLU A 10 1.10 -0.89 6.19
N VAL A 11 2.23 -0.19 6.25
CA VAL A 11 2.95 0.31 5.07
C VAL A 11 4.30 -0.36 4.96
N MET A 12 4.70 -0.64 3.73
CA MET A 12 5.96 -1.30 3.38
C MET A 12 6.66 -0.58 2.23
N LYS A 13 7.94 -0.88 2.05
CA LYS A 13 8.75 -0.36 0.93
C LYS A 13 8.79 -1.30 -0.26
N GLU A 14 9.40 -0.83 -1.35
CA GLU A 14 9.76 -1.63 -2.53
C GLU A 14 10.72 -2.80 -2.26
N ASP A 15 11.44 -2.79 -1.13
CA ASP A 15 12.28 -3.91 -0.70
C ASP A 15 11.49 -4.97 0.12
N GLY A 16 10.22 -4.71 0.41
CA GLY A 16 9.33 -5.59 1.19
C GLY A 16 9.43 -5.41 2.70
N SER A 17 10.26 -4.49 3.21
CA SER A 17 10.34 -4.20 4.64
C SER A 17 9.14 -3.39 5.13
N ILE A 18 8.58 -3.78 6.28
CA ILE A 18 7.50 -3.04 6.96
C ILE A 18 8.09 -1.80 7.63
N VAL A 19 7.47 -0.66 7.34
CA VAL A 19 7.92 0.66 7.78
C VAL A 19 7.15 1.12 9.02
N GLY A 20 5.86 0.82 9.07
CA GLY A 20 4.98 1.29 10.13
C GLY A 20 3.51 1.15 9.78
N LYS A 21 2.67 1.94 10.45
CA LYS A 21 1.21 1.86 10.33
C LYS A 21 0.59 3.23 10.11
N ILE A 22 -0.38 3.34 9.22
CA ILE A 22 -1.12 4.59 8.99
C ILE A 22 -1.97 4.90 10.22
N LYS A 23 -1.67 6.00 10.90
CA LYS A 23 -2.39 6.49 12.09
C LYS A 23 -3.55 7.40 11.71
N GLY A 24 -3.39 8.20 10.66
CA GLY A 24 -4.40 9.18 10.24
C GLY A 24 -4.15 9.64 8.80
N ILE A 25 -5.23 10.07 8.15
CA ILE A 25 -5.20 10.66 6.82
C ILE A 25 -5.95 11.98 6.90
N GLN A 26 -5.37 13.04 6.36
CA GLN A 26 -5.92 14.39 6.38
C GLN A 26 -5.93 14.99 4.97
N GLU A 27 -7.07 15.49 4.55
CA GLU A 27 -7.28 16.19 3.28
C GLU A 27 -7.82 17.59 3.60
N HIS A 28 -7.15 18.65 3.15
CA HIS A 28 -7.58 20.05 3.36
C HIS A 28 -7.97 20.43 4.81
N ASN A 29 -7.23 19.94 5.81
CA ASN A 29 -7.52 20.11 7.25
C ASN A 29 -8.71 19.32 7.82
N GLU A 30 -9.26 18.39 7.05
CA GLU A 30 -10.28 17.44 7.50
C GLU A 30 -9.69 16.04 7.62
N ASN A 31 -9.99 15.34 8.72
CA ASN A 31 -9.59 13.96 8.92
C ASN A 31 -10.53 13.03 8.15
N ILE A 32 -9.96 12.20 7.28
CA ILE A 32 -10.70 11.22 6.47
C ILE A 32 -10.29 9.80 6.84
N SER A 33 -11.20 8.85 6.68
CA SER A 33 -10.94 7.43 6.97
C SER A 33 -10.20 6.72 5.84
N GLU A 34 -10.33 7.23 4.62
CA GLU A 34 -9.76 6.63 3.41
C GLU A 34 -9.42 7.68 2.36
N ALA A 35 -8.40 7.40 1.54
CA ALA A 35 -8.08 8.20 0.35
C ALA A 35 -7.91 7.28 -0.86
N THR A 36 -8.43 7.73 -2.00
CA THR A 36 -8.36 7.04 -3.28
C THR A 36 -7.19 7.54 -4.12
N ALA A 37 -6.79 6.77 -5.12
CA ALA A 37 -5.83 7.19 -6.13
C ALA A 37 -6.13 8.60 -6.70
N GLY A 38 -5.08 9.38 -6.93
CA GLY A 38 -5.16 10.73 -7.50
C GLY A 38 -5.37 11.85 -6.48
N LYS A 39 -5.61 11.54 -5.20
CA LYS A 39 -5.71 12.55 -4.13
C LYS A 39 -4.35 12.85 -3.52
N GLU A 40 -4.08 14.12 -3.27
CA GLU A 40 -2.92 14.58 -2.48
C GLU A 40 -3.38 14.80 -1.03
N VAL A 41 -2.92 13.93 -0.12
CA VAL A 41 -3.34 13.92 1.29
C VAL A 41 -2.12 13.86 2.21
N ALA A 42 -2.26 14.43 3.40
CA ALA A 42 -1.29 14.26 4.46
C ALA A 42 -1.55 12.94 5.18
N VAL A 43 -0.54 12.08 5.30
CA VAL A 43 -0.65 10.78 5.97
C VAL A 43 0.27 10.75 7.18
N ALA A 44 -0.29 10.50 8.35
CA ALA A 44 0.49 10.26 9.56
C ALA A 44 0.82 8.76 9.66
N ILE A 45 2.10 8.42 9.71
CA ILE A 45 2.57 7.03 9.83
C ILE A 45 3.26 6.88 11.19
N ASP A 46 2.80 5.92 11.98
CA ASP A 46 3.40 5.56 13.27
C ASP A 46 4.54 4.56 13.06
N GLY A 47 5.68 4.80 13.71
CA GLY A 47 6.88 3.97 13.62
C GLY A 47 8.08 4.63 12.93
N PRO A 48 7.99 5.09 11.67
CA PRO A 48 9.16 5.52 10.92
C PRO A 48 9.55 6.97 11.16
N THR A 49 10.85 7.26 11.04
CA THR A 49 11.38 8.62 10.97
C THR A 49 11.73 8.99 9.52
N VAL A 50 11.16 10.10 9.02
CA VAL A 50 11.50 10.68 7.71
C VAL A 50 12.96 11.15 7.70
N GLY A 51 13.68 10.86 6.61
CA GLY A 51 15.13 11.11 6.46
C GLY A 51 16.02 9.99 7.01
N ARG A 52 15.46 9.00 7.73
CA ARG A 52 16.21 7.85 8.25
C ARG A 52 15.67 6.52 7.77
N GLN A 53 14.42 6.21 8.12
CA GLN A 53 13.76 4.97 7.73
C GLN A 53 12.96 5.13 6.45
N ILE A 54 12.45 6.32 6.14
CA ILE A 54 11.79 6.64 4.85
C ILE A 54 12.36 7.93 4.30
N LYS A 55 12.41 8.06 2.97
CA LYS A 55 12.90 9.26 2.28
C LYS A 55 11.77 9.96 1.53
N GLU A 56 11.92 11.27 1.33
CA GLU A 56 11.04 12.02 0.45
C GLU A 56 11.15 11.48 -0.99
N GLY A 57 10.00 11.37 -1.66
CA GLY A 57 9.92 10.79 -3.01
C GLY A 57 9.98 9.25 -3.05
N GLU A 58 10.09 8.58 -1.90
CA GLU A 58 10.04 7.11 -1.83
C GLU A 58 8.61 6.60 -1.99
N ILE A 59 8.47 5.46 -2.67
CA ILE A 59 7.18 4.82 -2.93
C ILE A 59 6.90 3.81 -1.82
N LEU A 60 5.74 3.95 -1.18
CA LEU A 60 5.27 3.03 -0.16
C LEU A 60 4.04 2.25 -0.65
N TYR A 61 3.93 1.02 -0.19
CA TYR A 61 2.85 0.09 -0.51
C TYR A 61 2.12 -0.30 0.76
N ILE A 62 0.85 -0.68 0.65
CA ILE A 62 0.12 -1.29 1.76
C ILE A 62 0.53 -2.75 1.88
N ASP A 63 0.88 -3.22 3.08
CA ASP A 63 1.07 -4.65 3.32
C ASP A 63 -0.30 -5.34 3.31
N VAL A 64 -0.56 -6.09 2.23
CA VAL A 64 -1.77 -6.87 2.05
C VAL A 64 -1.48 -8.31 2.45
N PRO A 65 -2.25 -8.89 3.40
CA PRO A 65 -2.11 -10.30 3.76
C PRO A 65 -2.25 -11.22 2.56
N GLU A 66 -1.47 -12.30 2.52
CA GLU A 66 -1.40 -13.22 1.38
C GLU A 66 -2.77 -13.76 0.96
N LYS A 67 -3.61 -14.13 1.94
CA LYS A 67 -4.96 -14.62 1.69
C LYS A 67 -5.83 -13.60 0.94
N HIS A 68 -5.73 -12.32 1.32
CA HIS A 68 -6.50 -11.26 0.68
C HIS A 68 -5.97 -10.98 -0.72
N ALA A 69 -4.65 -10.92 -0.90
CA ALA A 69 -4.06 -10.73 -2.21
C ALA A 69 -4.43 -11.86 -3.18
N LYS A 70 -4.44 -13.11 -2.72
CA LYS A 70 -4.89 -14.26 -3.51
C LYS A 70 -6.35 -14.14 -3.95
N ILE A 71 -7.24 -13.75 -3.04
CA ILE A 71 -8.66 -13.51 -3.36
C ILE A 71 -8.79 -12.40 -4.40
N VAL A 72 -8.08 -11.29 -4.23
CA VAL A 72 -8.13 -10.17 -5.16
C VAL A 72 -7.62 -10.59 -6.54
N GLU A 73 -6.50 -11.31 -6.62
CA GLU A 73 -5.94 -11.83 -7.88
C GLU A 73 -6.89 -12.82 -8.59
N GLN A 74 -7.57 -13.69 -7.85
CA GLN A 74 -8.40 -14.74 -8.43
C GLN A 74 -9.83 -14.30 -8.77
N GLU A 75 -10.45 -13.50 -7.90
CA GLU A 75 -11.88 -13.20 -7.97
C GLU A 75 -12.18 -11.79 -8.47
N LEU A 76 -11.29 -10.83 -8.19
CA LEU A 76 -11.56 -9.40 -8.45
C LEU A 76 -10.71 -8.81 -9.57
N PHE A 77 -9.58 -9.44 -9.91
CA PHE A 77 -8.59 -8.90 -10.83
C PHE A 77 -9.23 -8.40 -12.12
N GLU A 78 -9.98 -9.25 -12.83
CA GLU A 78 -10.59 -8.90 -14.11
C GLU A 78 -11.48 -7.65 -14.05
N ALA A 79 -12.22 -7.45 -12.95
CA ALA A 79 -13.15 -6.34 -12.73
C ALA A 79 -12.48 -5.05 -12.21
N MET A 80 -11.19 -5.09 -11.84
CA MET A 80 -10.46 -3.92 -11.34
C MET A 80 -10.07 -2.96 -12.47
N LYS A 81 -9.90 -1.69 -12.11
CA LYS A 81 -9.32 -0.68 -13.00
C LYS A 81 -7.88 -1.03 -13.33
N ILE A 82 -7.39 -0.58 -14.48
CA ILE A 82 -6.02 -0.85 -14.96
C ILE A 82 -4.98 -0.40 -13.92
N GLU A 83 -5.14 0.79 -13.36
CA GLU A 83 -4.23 1.36 -12.36
C GLU A 83 -4.14 0.50 -11.07
N ASP A 84 -5.27 -0.08 -10.66
CA ASP A 84 -5.33 -0.94 -9.47
C ASP A 84 -4.70 -2.31 -9.75
N LYS A 85 -4.87 -2.84 -10.97
CA LYS A 85 -4.19 -4.07 -11.43
C LYS A 85 -2.68 -3.88 -11.42
N GLU A 86 -2.19 -2.77 -11.98
CA GLU A 86 -0.76 -2.45 -12.02
C GLU A 86 -0.18 -2.33 -10.60
N ALA A 87 -0.90 -1.65 -9.70
CA ALA A 87 -0.49 -1.53 -8.30
C ALA A 87 -0.43 -2.90 -7.60
N LEU A 88 -1.42 -3.76 -7.81
CA LEU A 88 -1.42 -5.12 -7.26
C LEU A 88 -0.27 -5.96 -7.82
N MET A 89 -0.04 -5.93 -9.13
CA MET A 89 1.05 -6.67 -9.77
C MET A 89 2.42 -6.24 -9.24
N ALA A 90 2.66 -4.93 -9.12
CA ALA A 90 3.89 -4.40 -8.54
C ALA A 90 4.07 -4.86 -7.08
N TYR A 91 3.00 -4.80 -6.28
CA TYR A 91 3.00 -5.30 -4.91
C TYR A 91 3.34 -6.80 -4.83
N MET A 92 2.73 -7.62 -5.69
CA MET A 92 2.99 -9.06 -5.73
C MET A 92 4.43 -9.39 -6.14
N GLU A 93 5.01 -8.62 -7.06
CA GLU A 93 6.41 -8.80 -7.47
C GLU A 93 7.36 -8.59 -6.28
N ILE A 94 7.11 -7.53 -5.48
CA ILE A 94 7.89 -7.24 -4.27
C ILE A 94 7.82 -8.43 -3.30
N ARG A 95 6.62 -8.98 -3.04
CA ARG A 95 6.45 -10.12 -2.12
C ARG A 95 7.07 -11.41 -2.66
N ARG A 96 6.93 -11.67 -3.96
CA ARG A 96 7.48 -12.87 -4.61
C ARG A 96 9.01 -12.85 -4.66
N ARG A 97 9.65 -11.68 -4.63
CA ARG A 97 11.11 -11.54 -4.51
C ARG A 97 11.64 -12.11 -3.19
N GLY A 98 10.91 -11.92 -2.08
CA GLY A 98 11.26 -12.47 -0.77
C GLY A 98 10.75 -13.91 -0.54
N ASN A 99 9.64 -14.28 -1.17
CA ASN A 99 9.06 -15.63 -1.09
C ASN A 99 8.43 -16.02 -2.44
N PRO A 100 9.11 -16.84 -3.26
CA PRO A 100 8.64 -17.22 -4.61
C PRO A 100 7.27 -17.92 -4.66
N PHE A 101 6.79 -18.47 -3.54
CA PHE A 101 5.50 -19.15 -3.45
C PHE A 101 4.36 -18.25 -2.95
N TRP A 102 4.64 -16.98 -2.68
CA TRP A 102 3.67 -16.04 -2.12
C TRP A 102 2.51 -15.78 -3.07
N GLY A 103 1.29 -16.07 -2.60
CA GLY A 103 0.05 -15.93 -3.37
C GLY A 103 -0.27 -17.12 -4.29
N LYS A 104 0.43 -18.25 -4.16
CA LYS A 104 0.13 -19.49 -4.92
C LYS A 104 -1.02 -20.29 -4.30
#